data_AF-A0A261FMF6-F1
#
_entry.id   AF-A0A261FMF6-F1
#
_cell.length_a   1.000
_cell.length_b   1.000
_cell.length_c   1.000
_cell.angle_alpha   90.00
_cell.angle_beta   90.00
_cell.angle_gamma   90.00
#
_symmetry.space_group_name_H-M   'P 1'
#
loop_
_entity.id
_entity.type
_entity.pdbx_description
1 polymer ?
#
loop_
_entity_poly.entity_id
_entity_poly.type
_entity_poly.pdbx_seq_one_letter_code
_entity_poly.pdbx_strand_id
1 'polypeptide(L)' 'MPLGMLVFAPLADVIPISWVFIAGGLLTLPVAWYVRMLSRRDMSAVAGAVDMARP' A
#
# COMPACT_ATOMS: atom_id res chain seq x y z
N MET A 1 -14.06 19.68 -34.30
CA MET A 1 -13.90 18.88 -33.07
C MET A 1 -13.89 19.85 -31.88
N PRO A 2 -14.52 19.55 -30.73
CA PRO A 2 -14.54 20.46 -29.59
C PRO A 2 -13.11 20.70 -29.07
N LEU A 3 -12.69 21.98 -29.02
CA LEU A 3 -11.31 22.41 -28.67
C LEU A 3 -10.80 21.83 -27.35
N GLY A 4 -11.67 21.69 -26.34
CA GLY A 4 -11.31 21.07 -25.06
C GLY A 4 -10.85 19.62 -25.22
N MET A 5 -11.47 18.85 -26.12
CA MET A 5 -11.12 17.45 -26.34
C MET A 5 -9.72 17.29 -26.95
N LEU A 6 -9.25 18.29 -27.71
CA LEU A 6 -7.89 18.30 -28.29
C LEU A 6 -6.80 18.46 -27.23
N VAL A 7 -7.09 19.16 -26.13
CA VAL A 7 -6.13 19.46 -25.05
C VAL A 7 -6.21 18.43 -23.93
N PHE A 8 -7.43 18.01 -23.55
CA PHE A 8 -7.63 17.06 -22.46
C PHE A 8 -7.32 15.61 -22.84
N ALA A 9 -7.50 15.20 -24.10
CA ALA A 9 -7.16 13.86 -24.55
C ALA A 9 -5.66 13.51 -24.36
N PRO A 10 -4.70 14.34 -24.82
CA PRO A 10 -3.30 14.07 -24.56
C PRO A 10 -2.92 14.28 -23.08
N LEU A 11 -3.52 15.24 -22.37
CA LEU A 11 -3.25 15.42 -20.94
C LEU A 11 -3.65 14.19 -20.10
N ALA A 12 -4.77 13.55 -20.44
CA ALA A 12 -5.21 12.31 -19.80
C ALA A 12 -4.26 11.13 -20.10
N ASP A 13 -3.53 11.19 -21.21
CA ASP A 13 -2.54 10.19 -21.62
C ASP A 13 -1.17 10.39 -20.93
N VAL A 14 -0.90 11.61 -20.42
CA VAL A 14 0.35 11.95 -19.70
C VAL A 14 0.42 11.29 -18.32
N ILE A 15 -0.72 11.04 -17.67
CA ILE A 15 -0.78 10.34 -16.37
C ILE A 15 -1.61 9.06 -16.54
N PRO A 16 -1.00 7.97 -17.03
CA PRO A 16 -1.67 6.67 -17.09
C PRO A 16 -2.20 6.28 -15.70
N ILE A 17 -3.38 5.65 -15.64
CA ILE A 17 -3.90 5.03 -14.41
C ILE A 17 -2.84 4.11 -13.77
N SER A 18 -1.99 3.47 -14.60
CA SER A 18 -0.85 2.67 -14.17
C SER A 18 0.09 3.43 -13.25
N TRP A 19 0.39 4.71 -13.53
CA TRP A 19 1.24 5.54 -12.68
C TRP A 19 0.60 5.84 -11.33
N VAL A 20 -0.71 6.02 -11.29
CA VAL A 20 -1.46 6.22 -10.03
C VAL A 20 -1.41 4.96 -9.17
N PHE A 21 -1.58 3.78 -9.76
CA PHE A 21 -1.45 2.50 -9.06
C PHE A 21 -0.01 2.22 -8.62
N ILE A 22 0.97 2.54 -9.45
CA ILE A 22 2.39 2.37 -9.09
C ILE A 22 2.74 3.32 -7.95
N ALA A 23 2.41 4.60 -8.04
CA ALA A 23 2.70 5.57 -6.99
C ALA A 23 1.94 5.28 -5.69
N GLY A 24 0.62 5.04 -5.78
CA GLY A 24 -0.21 4.71 -4.63
C GLY A 24 0.15 3.37 -4.01
N GLY A 25 0.39 2.33 -4.83
CA GLY A 25 0.84 1.03 -4.38
C GLY A 25 2.23 1.08 -3.73
N LEU A 26 3.18 1.80 -4.34
CA LEU A 26 4.52 1.99 -3.80
C LEU A 26 4.51 2.76 -2.48
N LEU A 27 3.67 3.80 -2.35
CA LEU A 27 3.46 4.52 -1.09
C LEU A 27 2.81 3.65 0.00
N THR A 28 2.08 2.59 -0.40
CA THR A 28 1.43 1.66 0.54
C THR A 28 2.40 0.57 1.03
N LEU A 29 3.46 0.26 0.29
CA LEU A 29 4.44 -0.77 0.66
C LEU A 29 5.12 -0.54 2.02
N PRO A 30 5.60 0.68 2.37
CA PRO A 30 6.16 0.96 3.69
C PRO A 30 5.16 0.71 4.83
N VAL A 31 3.89 1.07 4.60
CA VAL A 31 2.82 0.87 5.59
C VAL A 31 2.53 -0.62 5.77
N ALA A 32 2.39 -1.36 4.68
CA ALA A 32 2.18 -2.81 4.73
C ALA A 32 3.35 -3.53 5.41
N TRP A 33 4.59 -3.09 5.16
CA TRP A 33 5.77 -3.61 5.83
C TRP A 33 5.75 -3.32 7.34
N TYR A 34 5.44 -2.08 7.72
CA TYR A 34 5.35 -1.67 9.12
C TYR A 34 4.31 -2.50 9.89
N VAL A 35 3.10 -2.62 9.34
CA VAL A 35 2.02 -3.42 9.94
C VAL A 35 2.43 -4.89 10.04
N ARG A 36 3.05 -5.45 9.00
CA ARG A 36 3.56 -6.84 9.02
C ARG A 36 4.61 -7.05 10.12
N MET A 37 5.50 -6.09 10.33
CA MET A 37 6.52 -6.18 11.37
C MET A 37 5.91 -6.09 12.77
N LEU A 38 4.92 -5.21 12.95
CA LEU A 38 4.18 -5.08 14.20
C LEU A 38 3.41 -6.36 14.54
N SER A 39 2.62 -6.88 13.60
CA SER A 39 1.87 -8.13 13.80
C SER A 39 2.78 -9.32 14.12
N ARG A 40 3.99 -9.40 13.54
CA ARG A 40 4.97 -10.45 13.88
C ARG A 40 5.46 -10.34 15.32
N ARG A 41 5.65 -9.12 15.82
CA ARG A 41 6.06 -8.87 17.22
C ARG A 41 4.93 -9.24 18.19
N ASP A 42 3.70 -8.85 17.86
CA ASP A 42 2.52 -9.18 18.68
C ASP A 42 2.32 -10.69 18.80
N MET A 43 2.44 -11.43 17.69
CA MET A 43 2.33 -12.89 17.68
C MET A 43 3.45 -13.55 18.51
N SER A 44 4.67 -13.01 18.47
CA SER A 44 5.79 -13.51 19.30
C SER A 44 5.55 -13.26 20.79
N ALA A 45 4.97 -12.11 21.15
CA ALA A 45 4.62 -11.79 22.53
C ALA A 45 3.50 -12.70 23.05
N VAL A 46 2.47 -12.94 22.24
CA VAL A 46 1.38 -13.87 22.56
C VAL A 46 1.89 -15.30 22.71
N ALA A 47 2.74 -15.77 21.79
CA ALA A 47 3.32 -17.12 21.88
C ALA A 47 4.13 -17.31 23.17
N GLY A 48 4.95 -16.33 23.56
CA GLY A 48 5.70 -16.37 24.82
C GLY A 48 4.80 -16.36 26.06
N ALA A 49 3.72 -15.59 26.04
CA ALA A 49 2.75 -15.57 27.15
C ALA A 49 2.00 -16.90 27.29
N VAL A 50 1.66 -17.56 26.18
CA VAL A 50 1.01 -18.88 26.18
C VAL A 50 1.96 -19.95 26.74
N ASP A 51 3.25 -19.88 26.44
CA ASP A 51 4.25 -20.83 26.94
C ASP A 51 4.51 -20.66 28.45
N MET A 52 4.50 -19.41 28.95
CA MET A 52 4.60 -19.11 30.39
C MET A 52 3.34 -19.46 31.19
N ALA A 53 2.17 -19.44 30.55
CA ALA A 53 0.90 -19.83 31.16
C ALA A 53 0.68 -21.36 31.15
N ARG A 54 1.60 -22.13 30.56
CA ARG A 54 1.58 -23.58 30.56
C ARG A 54 2.25 -24.09 31.85
N PRO A 55 1.50 -24.70 32.79
CA PRO A 55 2.02 -25.18 34.07
C PRO A 55 2.90 -26.43 33.92
#